data_AF-A0A2V6BWC7-F1
#
_entry.id   AF-A0A2V6BWC7-F1
#
_cell.length_a   1.000
_cell.length_b   1.000
_cell.length_c   1.000
_cell.angle_alpha   90.00
_cell.angle_beta   90.00
_cell.angle_gamma   90.00
#
_symmetry.space_group_name_H-M   'P 1'
#
loop_
_entity.id
_entity.type
_entity.pdbx_description
1 polymer ?
#
loop_
_entity_poly.entity_id
_entity_poly.type
_entity_poly.pdbx_seq_one_letter_code
_entity_poly.pdbx_strand_id
1 'polypeptide(L)'
;MERSDSSNSFATKDRQSKIRQILSILHKWGVHTLGQLAVLDREQLGGRLGPEVIQMWERANGQSNRVLKLIRPPESFEESFEFENEIEAAEPLLFMLRRATRHPIERNLSRYKRTDPAHRIHG
;
A
#
# COMPACT_ATOMS: atom_id res chain seq x y z
N MET A 1 21.25 7.05 5.08
CA MET A 1 20.14 6.76 6.03
C MET A 1 19.51 5.46 5.56
N GLU A 2 20.14 4.30 5.83
CA GLU A 2 19.92 3.01 5.12
C GLU A 2 19.94 1.82 6.10
N ARG A 3 19.17 1.86 7.21
CA ARG A 3 19.17 0.78 8.23
C ARG A 3 17.79 0.20 8.56
N SER A 4 16.72 0.67 7.94
CA SER A 4 15.33 0.25 8.25
C SER A 4 14.84 -0.99 7.48
N ASP A 5 15.37 -1.24 6.29
CA ASP A 5 14.74 -2.21 5.37
C ASP A 5 15.14 -3.66 5.67
N SER A 6 16.37 -3.87 6.14
CA SER A 6 16.91 -5.19 6.48
C SER A 6 16.16 -5.81 7.67
N SER A 7 15.84 -5.01 8.70
CA SER A 7 15.12 -5.48 9.89
C SER A 7 13.67 -5.86 9.61
N ASN A 8 13.02 -5.18 8.66
CA ASN A 8 11.63 -5.46 8.29
C ASN A 8 11.50 -6.74 7.44
N SER A 9 12.53 -7.07 6.65
CA SER A 9 12.59 -8.29 5.84
C SER A 9 12.61 -9.58 6.67
N PHE A 10 13.34 -9.61 7.79
CA PHE A 10 13.38 -10.80 8.66
C PHE A 10 12.06 -11.03 9.40
N ALA A 11 11.44 -9.98 9.95
CA ALA A 11 10.18 -10.07 10.67
C ALA A 11 9.02 -10.52 9.76
N THR A 12 9.02 -10.06 8.50
CA THR A 12 8.03 -10.51 7.51
C THR A 12 8.24 -11.98 7.12
N LYS A 13 9.49 -12.43 6.97
CA LYS A 13 9.82 -13.83 6.66
C LYS A 13 9.42 -14.81 7.77
N ASP A 14 9.66 -14.46 9.04
CA ASP A 14 9.24 -15.28 10.20
C ASP A 14 7.71 -15.45 10.24
N ARG A 15 6.98 -14.34 10.10
CA ARG A 15 5.52 -14.33 10.05
C ARG A 15 4.98 -15.19 8.90
N GLN A 16 5.56 -15.08 7.71
CA GLN A 16 5.17 -15.89 6.55
C GLN A 16 5.40 -17.39 6.77
N SER A 17 6.48 -17.76 7.47
CA SER A 17 6.76 -19.16 7.82
C SER A 17 5.67 -19.73 8.74
N LYS A 18 5.33 -19.00 9.81
CA LYS A 18 4.25 -19.38 10.75
C LYS A 18 2.90 -19.52 10.05
N ILE A 19 2.53 -18.57 9.19
CA ILE A 19 1.27 -18.64 8.43
C ILE A 19 1.25 -19.89 7.54
N ARG A 20 2.34 -20.20 6.83
CA ARG A 20 2.42 -21.40 5.99
C ARG A 20 2.26 -22.68 6.80
N GLN A 21 2.83 -22.74 8.01
CA GLN A 21 2.66 -23.87 8.91
C GLN A 21 1.20 -24.03 9.35
N ILE A 22 0.54 -22.94 9.76
CA ILE A 22 -0.88 -22.95 10.16
C ILE A 22 -1.76 -23.43 9.00
N LEU A 23 -1.54 -22.91 7.78
CA LEU A 23 -2.28 -23.32 6.59
C LEU A 23 -2.09 -24.80 6.27
N SER A 24 -0.87 -25.34 6.44
CA SER A 24 -0.60 -26.77 6.28
C SER A 24 -1.41 -27.63 7.27
N ILE A 25 -1.51 -27.18 8.53
CA ILE A 25 -2.29 -27.89 9.56
C ILE A 25 -3.80 -27.81 9.25
N LEU A 26 -4.31 -26.62 8.90
CA LEU A 26 -5.71 -26.44 8.51
C LEU A 26 -6.10 -27.29 7.29
N HIS A 27 -5.21 -27.37 6.31
CA HIS A 27 -5.40 -28.23 5.14
C HIS A 27 -5.49 -29.72 5.53
N LYS A 28 -4.68 -30.17 6.50
CA LYS A 28 -4.77 -31.53 7.04
C LYS A 28 -6.05 -31.77 7.85
N TRP A 29 -6.68 -30.73 8.36
CA TRP A 29 -7.98 -30.79 9.05
C TRP A 29 -9.17 -30.69 8.08
N GLY A 30 -8.93 -30.59 6.76
CA GLY A 30 -9.98 -30.47 5.75
C GLY A 30 -10.53 -29.04 5.58
N VAL A 31 -9.86 -28.04 6.14
CA VAL A 31 -10.24 -26.63 6.05
C VAL A 31 -9.50 -26.01 4.87
N HIS A 32 -10.22 -25.80 3.77
CA HIS A 32 -9.68 -25.30 2.50
C HIS A 32 -10.24 -23.93 2.11
N THR A 33 -11.26 -23.44 2.81
CA THR A 33 -11.93 -22.17 2.50
C THR A 33 -12.09 -21.28 3.73
N LEU A 34 -12.24 -19.96 3.50
CA LEU A 34 -12.51 -19.01 4.58
C LEU A 34 -13.85 -19.28 5.28
N GLY A 35 -14.86 -19.73 4.53
CA GLY A 35 -16.15 -20.12 5.12
C GLY A 35 -16.03 -21.31 6.07
N GLN A 36 -15.25 -22.33 5.71
CA GLN A 36 -14.97 -23.46 6.60
C GLN A 36 -14.22 -23.03 7.86
N LEU A 37 -13.25 -22.12 7.73
CA LEU A 37 -12.55 -21.55 8.89
C LEU A 37 -13.50 -20.75 9.80
N ALA A 38 -14.40 -19.98 9.21
CA ALA A 38 -15.29 -19.08 9.94
C ALA A 38 -16.31 -19.83 10.83
N VAL A 39 -16.69 -21.05 10.45
CA VAL A 39 -17.63 -21.90 11.20
C VAL A 39 -16.97 -22.58 12.42
N LEU A 40 -15.65 -22.64 12.48
CA LEU A 40 -14.93 -23.26 13.60
C LEU A 40 -15.00 -22.39 14.86
N ASP A 41 -14.97 -23.07 16.01
CA ASP A 41 -14.92 -22.40 17.31
C ASP A 41 -13.59 -21.65 17.51
N ARG A 42 -13.71 -20.36 17.88
CA ARG A 42 -12.56 -19.45 18.03
C ARG A 42 -11.63 -19.90 19.15
N GLU A 43 -12.16 -20.33 20.28
CA GLU A 43 -11.36 -20.68 21.47
C GLU A 43 -10.59 -21.98 21.24
N GLN A 44 -11.22 -22.98 20.64
CA GLN A 44 -10.58 -24.24 20.26
C GLN A 44 -9.47 -24.04 19.22
N LEU A 45 -9.68 -23.15 18.25
CA LEU A 45 -8.64 -22.78 17.29
C LEU A 45 -7.44 -22.13 17.98
N GLY A 46 -7.69 -21.13 18.85
CA GLY A 46 -6.64 -20.42 19.58
C GLY A 46 -5.84 -21.33 20.50
N GLY A 47 -6.52 -22.24 21.20
CA GLY A 47 -5.86 -23.19 22.10
C GLY A 47 -4.94 -24.18 21.39
N ARG A 48 -5.17 -24.47 20.09
CA ARG A 48 -4.39 -25.45 19.33
C ARG A 48 -3.30 -24.84 18.46
N LEU A 49 -3.53 -23.66 17.89
CA LEU A 49 -2.69 -23.07 16.85
C LEU A 49 -2.12 -21.71 17.25
N GLY A 50 -2.48 -21.18 18.41
CA GLY A 50 -1.96 -19.92 18.93
C GLY A 50 -2.69 -18.67 18.42
N PRO A 51 -2.18 -17.47 18.74
CA PRO A 51 -2.86 -16.21 18.48
C PRO A 51 -2.93 -15.83 16.99
N GLU A 52 -2.03 -16.33 16.15
CA GLU A 52 -2.03 -16.02 14.71
C GLU A 52 -3.28 -16.57 14.01
N VAL A 53 -3.78 -17.76 14.40
CA VAL A 53 -4.99 -18.32 13.79
C VAL A 53 -6.24 -17.51 14.19
N ILE A 54 -6.24 -16.93 15.39
CA ILE A 54 -7.34 -16.08 15.87
C ILE A 54 -7.47 -14.84 15.01
N GLN A 55 -6.36 -14.17 14.71
CA GLN A 55 -6.36 -13.02 13.79
C GLN A 55 -6.88 -13.39 12.40
N MET A 56 -6.62 -14.62 11.95
CA MET A 56 -7.11 -15.11 10.66
C MET A 56 -8.62 -15.40 10.71
N TRP A 57 -9.11 -15.99 11.80
CA TRP A 57 -10.53 -16.23 12.05
C TRP A 57 -11.33 -14.91 12.15
N GLU A 58 -10.79 -13.91 12.85
CA GLU A 58 -11.41 -12.58 12.97
C GLU A 58 -11.55 -11.90 11.60
N ARG A 59 -10.52 -12.00 10.75
CA ARG A 59 -10.59 -11.52 9.35
C ARG A 59 -11.60 -12.28 8.52
N ALA A 60 -11.67 -13.60 8.66
CA ALA A 60 -12.65 -14.43 7.94
C ALA A 60 -14.10 -14.10 8.34
N ASN A 61 -14.33 -13.66 9.58
CA ASN A 61 -15.65 -13.26 10.10
C ASN A 61 -15.92 -11.75 9.99
N GLY A 62 -15.10 -11.00 9.25
CA GLY A 62 -15.30 -9.55 9.07
C GLY A 62 -15.10 -8.72 10.35
N GLN A 63 -14.55 -9.31 11.42
CA GLN A 63 -14.24 -8.64 12.69
C GLN A 63 -12.92 -7.84 12.63
N SER A 64 -12.28 -7.78 11.46
CA SER A 64 -11.11 -6.93 11.26
C SER A 64 -11.52 -5.47 11.08
N ASN A 65 -11.58 -4.74 12.19
CA ASN A 65 -11.80 -3.29 12.15
C ASN A 65 -10.51 -2.53 11.81
N ARG A 66 -10.11 -2.56 10.54
CA ARG A 66 -9.03 -1.69 10.05
C ARG A 66 -9.62 -0.38 9.57
N VAL A 67 -9.21 0.72 10.19
CA VAL A 67 -9.51 2.06 9.67
C VAL A 67 -9.04 2.14 8.22
N LEU A 68 -9.98 2.47 7.32
CA LEU A 68 -9.66 2.75 5.93
C LEU A 68 -8.71 3.95 5.90
N LYS A 69 -7.44 3.68 5.63
CA LYS A 69 -6.49 4.73 5.29
C LYS A 69 -6.79 5.13 3.86
N LEU A 70 -7.46 6.26 3.68
CA LEU A 70 -7.57 6.93 2.39
C LEU A 70 -6.16 7.36 1.97
N ILE A 71 -5.46 6.45 1.31
CA ILE A 71 -4.17 6.74 0.70
C ILE A 71 -4.48 7.48 -0.58
N ARG A 72 -4.02 8.73 -0.70
CA ARG A 72 -3.92 9.37 -2.01
C ARG A 72 -2.66 8.79 -2.64
N PRO A 73 -2.76 8.02 -3.75
CA PRO A 73 -1.56 7.58 -4.45
C PRO A 73 -0.72 8.82 -4.82
N PRO A 74 0.61 8.69 -4.87
CA PRO A 74 1.46 9.80 -5.29
C PRO A 74 0.97 10.33 -6.63
N GLU A 75 0.77 11.65 -6.74
CA GLU A 75 0.37 12.24 -8.01
C GLU A 75 1.53 12.10 -9.01
N SER A 76 1.25 11.47 -10.15
CA SER A 76 2.15 11.47 -11.30
C SER A 76 1.80 12.62 -12.24
N PHE A 77 2.82 13.24 -12.83
CA PHE A 77 2.62 14.21 -13.90
C PHE A 77 3.38 13.78 -15.13
N GLU A 78 2.71 13.90 -16.27
CA GLU A 78 3.25 13.62 -17.58
C GLU A 78 3.07 14.87 -18.45
N GLU A 79 4.16 15.31 -19.07
CA GLU A 79 4.19 16.40 -20.05
C GLU A 79 4.94 15.88 -21.27
N SER A 80 4.27 15.90 -22.42
CA SER A 80 4.85 15.53 -23.70
C SER A 80 5.03 16.76 -24.57
N PHE A 81 6.07 16.74 -25.40
CA PHE A 81 6.31 17.75 -26.41
C PHE A 81 6.77 17.07 -27.69
N GLU A 82 6.15 17.46 -28.81
CA GLU A 82 6.48 16.96 -30.12
C GLU A 82 7.29 18.02 -30.87
N PHE A 83 8.41 17.59 -31.44
CA PHE A 83 9.26 18.48 -32.25
C PHE A 83 8.83 18.36 -33.71
N GLU A 84 8.53 19.50 -34.34
CA GLU A 84 8.11 19.52 -35.75
C GLU A 84 9.22 19.11 -36.71
N ASN A 85 10.48 19.32 -36.33
CA ASN A 85 11.67 18.99 -37.12
C ASN A 85 12.61 18.07 -36.34
N GLU A 86 13.52 17.42 -37.07
CA GLU A 86 14.59 16.63 -36.47
C GLU A 86 15.49 17.49 -35.57
N ILE A 87 15.91 16.91 -34.46
CA ILE A 87 16.75 17.59 -33.48
C ILE A 87 18.22 17.34 -33.84
N GLU A 88 18.85 18.34 -34.44
CA GLU A 88 20.26 18.24 -34.86
C GLU A 88 21.27 18.66 -33.77
N ALA A 89 20.79 19.23 -32.65
CA ALA A 89 21.62 19.76 -31.57
C ALA A 89 20.99 19.51 -30.18
N ALA A 90 21.80 19.58 -29.12
CA ALA A 90 21.33 19.29 -27.76
C ALA A 90 20.56 20.45 -27.10
N GLU A 91 20.76 21.69 -27.55
CA GLU A 91 20.16 22.90 -26.97
C GLU A 91 18.62 22.87 -26.91
N PRO A 92 17.87 22.46 -27.96
CA PRO A 92 16.41 22.36 -27.91
C PRO A 92 15.90 21.34 -26.88
N LEU A 93 16.61 20.22 -26.71
CA LEU A 93 16.30 19.21 -25.68
C LEU A 93 16.52 19.77 -24.28
N LEU A 94 17.67 20.40 -24.04
CA LEU A 94 18.00 21.01 -22.75
C LEU A 94 17.02 22.12 -22.37
N PHE A 95 16.57 22.91 -23.34
CA PHE A 95 15.53 23.91 -23.15
C PHE A 95 14.21 23.27 -22.70
N MET A 96 13.74 22.22 -23.40
CA MET A 96 12.49 21.55 -23.07
C MET A 96 12.54 20.82 -21.73
N LEU A 97 13.65 20.16 -21.39
CA LEU A 97 13.86 19.53 -20.08
C LEU A 97 13.82 20.57 -18.94
N ARG A 98 14.43 21.73 -19.13
CA ARG A 98 14.41 22.81 -18.12
C ARG A 98 13.02 23.44 -17.97
N ARG A 99 12.24 23.50 -19.04
CA ARG A 99 10.84 23.95 -18.99
C ARG A 99 9.94 22.94 -18.28
N ALA A 100 10.06 21.66 -18.60
CA ALA A 100 9.23 20.58 -18.05
C ALA A 100 9.39 20.42 -16.53
N THR A 101 10.53 20.83 -15.96
CA THR A 101 10.73 20.82 -14.50
C THR A 101 10.05 21.99 -13.78
N ARG A 102 9.67 23.07 -14.49
CA ARG A 102 9.12 24.30 -13.88
C ARG A 102 7.59 24.25 -13.71
N HIS A 103 6.87 23.80 -14.73
CA HIS A 103 5.41 23.73 -14.75
C HIS A 103 4.74 22.83 -13.68
N PRO A 104 5.30 21.66 -13.31
CA PRO A 104 4.67 20.77 -12.33
C PRO A 104 4.65 21.36 -10.92
N ILE A 105 5.70 22.12 -10.56
CA ILE A 105 5.90 22.66 -9.21
C ILE A 105 4.88 23.75 -8.90
N GLU A 106 4.65 24.68 -9.83
CA GLU A 106 3.73 25.81 -9.64
C GLU A 106 2.25 25.38 -9.60
N ARG A 107 1.89 24.36 -10.38
CA ARG A 107 0.53 23.78 -10.36
C ARG A 107 0.23 23.02 -9.06
N ASN A 108 1.23 22.35 -8.49
CA ASN A 108 1.09 21.64 -7.21
C ASN A 108 0.88 22.61 -6.03
N LEU A 109 1.68 23.68 -5.98
CA LEU A 109 1.60 24.70 -4.92
C LEU A 109 0.24 25.42 -4.89
N SER A 110 -0.37 25.67 -6.05
CA SER A 110 -1.67 26.33 -6.17
C SER A 110 -2.85 25.47 -5.71
N ARG A 111 -2.72 24.13 -5.77
CA ARG A 111 -3.76 23.20 -5.33
C ARG A 111 -3.64 22.83 -3.85
N TYR A 112 -2.43 22.73 -3.32
CA TYR A 112 -2.18 22.55 -1.89
C TYR A 112 -2.89 23.61 -1.03
N LYS A 113 -2.83 24.89 -1.44
CA LYS A 113 -3.49 25.99 -0.73
C LYS A 113 -5.03 25.97 -0.80
N ARG A 114 -5.63 25.19 -1.71
CA ARG A 114 -7.10 25.13 -1.91
C ARG A 114 -7.74 23.93 -1.19
N THR A 115 -6.93 22.92 -0.85
CA THR A 115 -7.39 21.68 -0.23
C THR A 115 -7.00 21.54 1.25
N ASP A 116 -6.38 22.55 1.85
CA ASP A 116 -6.09 22.57 3.29
C ASP A 116 -7.41 22.53 4.10
N PRO A 117 -7.68 21.45 4.86
CA PRO A 117 -8.85 21.37 5.72
C PRO A 117 -8.82 22.39 6.87
N ALA A 118 -7.69 23.02 7.18
CA ALA A 118 -7.58 24.02 8.25
C ALA A 118 -8.28 25.36 7.93
N HIS A 119 -8.67 25.61 6.68
CA HIS A 119 -9.32 26.87 6.26
C HIS A 119 -10.82 26.74 5.96
N ARG A 120 -11.44 25.56 6.16
CA ARG A 120 -12.88 25.34 5.86
C ARG A 120 -13.82 25.57 7.06
N ILE A 121 -13.32 25.99 8.22
CA ILE A 121 -14.16 26.21 9.41
C ILE A 121 -14.17 27.70 9.79
N HIS A 122 -14.71 28.55 8.92
CA HIS A 122 -15.35 29.83 9.27
C HIS A 122 -16.10 30.34 8.04
N GLY A 123 -17.43 30.22 8.08
CA GLY A 123 -18.38 30.63 7.05
C GLY A 123 -19.76 30.15 7.43
#